data_AF-B0MID0-F1
#
_entry.id   AF-B0MID0-F1
#
_cell.length_a   1.000
_cell.length_b   1.000
_cell.length_c   1.000
_cell.angle_alpha   90.00
_cell.angle_beta   90.00
_cell.angle_gamma   90.00
#
_symmetry.space_group_name_H-M   'P 1'
#
loop_
_entity.id
_entity.type
_entity.pdbx_description
1 polymer ?
#
loop_
_entity_poly.entity_id
_entity_poly.type
_entity_poly.pdbx_seq_one_letter_code
_entity_poly.pdbx_strand_id
1 'polypeptide(L)'
;MIKGFTMDDERLKGNGGGDYWKKLLDRIRDIRSFEKVMYRQVLDLYATSIDYDPKSRESVAFFKIVQNKLHYAAHGHMAEEVIYERADASQPFMGLQSFSGDFPALKDISIAKNYLDDEELKILNNIVSGYFDFAEVQAMRHKPMYMLDYVEHLDNLLKTTGEKVVQGAGTISHAQAIEKATEEYRKY
;
A
#
# COMPACT_ATOMS: atom_id res chain seq x y z
N MET A 1 2.70 -8.73 17.84
CA MET A 1 1.43 -8.33 18.47
C MET A 1 1.04 -6.97 17.91
N ILE A 2 0.07 -6.90 17.01
CA ILE A 2 -0.38 -5.65 16.39
C ILE A 2 -1.20 -4.93 17.47
N LYS A 3 -0.58 -3.91 18.07
CA LYS A 3 -1.23 -3.01 19.01
C LYS A 3 -2.20 -2.13 18.21
N GLY A 4 -3.37 -2.69 17.91
CA GLY A 4 -4.52 -1.90 17.48
C GLY A 4 -4.91 -1.01 18.64
N PHE A 5 -4.54 0.27 18.57
CA PHE A 5 -5.01 1.28 19.48
C PHE A 5 -5.84 2.25 18.65
N THR A 6 -7.16 2.13 18.81
CA THR A 6 -8.05 3.28 18.79
C THR A 6 -7.39 4.36 19.66
N MET A 7 -6.96 5.45 19.04
CA MET A 7 -6.49 6.62 19.77
C MET A 7 -7.67 7.11 20.61
N ASP A 8 -7.55 6.96 21.92
CA ASP A 8 -8.59 7.26 22.88
C ASP A 8 -8.83 8.78 22.93
N ASP A 9 -9.88 9.24 22.26
CA ASP A 9 -10.33 10.64 22.15
C ASP A 9 -10.50 11.34 23.51
N GLU A 10 -10.73 10.56 24.58
CA GLU A 10 -10.88 11.12 25.94
C GLU A 10 -9.55 11.56 26.56
N ARG A 11 -8.42 10.92 26.21
CA ARG A 11 -7.09 11.37 26.68
C ARG A 11 -6.57 12.58 25.92
N LEU A 12 -7.17 12.91 24.77
CA LEU A 12 -6.79 14.03 23.91
C LEU A 12 -7.34 15.39 24.35
N LYS A 13 -8.39 15.39 25.18
CA LYS A 13 -9.03 16.60 25.70
C LYS A 13 -8.40 17.12 27.00
N GLY A 14 -7.50 16.37 27.62
CA GLY A 14 -6.77 16.75 28.83
C GLY A 14 -5.31 17.12 28.56
N ASN A 15 -4.97 18.40 28.68
CA ASN A 15 -3.62 19.00 28.64
C ASN A 15 -2.99 19.27 27.26
N GLY A 16 -3.73 19.96 26.37
CA GLY A 16 -3.11 20.96 25.49
C GLY A 16 -2.66 20.52 24.10
N GLY A 17 -3.13 19.38 23.59
CA GLY A 17 -3.02 18.99 22.17
C GLY A 17 -1.60 18.73 21.62
N GLY A 18 -0.53 19.28 22.20
CA GLY A 18 0.85 19.16 21.72
C GLY A 18 1.42 17.75 21.82
N ASP A 19 1.07 17.00 22.89
CA ASP A 19 1.52 15.62 23.08
C ASP A 19 0.93 14.65 22.06
N TYR A 20 -0.24 14.97 21.50
CA TYR A 20 -0.85 14.18 20.44
C TYR A 20 -0.06 14.29 19.15
N TRP A 21 0.16 15.52 18.69
CA TRP A 21 0.84 15.78 17.41
C TRP A 21 2.27 15.25 17.42
N LYS A 22 2.96 15.36 18.56
CA LYS A 22 4.27 14.74 18.75
C LYS A 22 4.22 13.21 18.58
N LYS A 23 3.28 12.54 19.26
CA LYS A 23 3.11 11.08 19.15
C LYS A 23 2.69 10.64 17.75
N LEU A 24 1.83 11.40 17.08
CA LEU A 24 1.42 11.13 15.70
C LEU A 24 2.62 11.25 14.75
N LEU A 25 3.43 12.31 14.88
CA LEU A 25 4.62 12.50 14.06
C LEU A 25 5.66 11.40 14.30
N ASP A 26 5.94 11.06 15.56
CA ASP A 26 6.84 9.96 15.92
C ASP A 26 6.33 8.64 15.33
N ARG A 27 5.01 8.41 15.36
CA ARG A 27 4.39 7.22 14.77
C ARG A 27 4.54 7.16 13.25
N ILE A 28 4.32 8.26 12.54
CA ILE A 28 4.48 8.31 11.07
C ILE A 28 5.93 8.00 10.68
N ARG A 29 6.90 8.57 11.42
CA ARG A 29 8.33 8.31 11.22
C ARG A 29 8.72 6.86 11.52
N ASP A 30 8.20 6.30 12.60
CA ASP A 30 8.39 4.89 12.95
C ASP A 30 7.87 4.01 11.81
N ILE A 31 6.66 4.26 11.30
CA ILE A 31 6.09 3.51 10.17
C ILE A 31 7.00 3.60 8.94
N ARG A 32 7.44 4.79 8.57
CA ARG A 32 8.32 5.04 7.41
C ARG A 32 9.67 4.32 7.53
N SER A 33 10.19 4.14 8.73
CA SER A 33 11.46 3.44 8.96
C SER A 33 11.43 1.94 8.64
N PHE A 34 10.24 1.32 8.56
CA PHE A 34 10.08 -0.09 8.18
C PHE A 34 10.09 -0.31 6.66
N GLU A 35 11.20 0.02 6.00
CA GLU A 35 11.38 -0.02 4.52
C GLU A 35 10.97 -1.35 3.85
N LYS A 36 10.98 -2.47 4.59
CA LYS A 36 10.80 -3.81 4.02
C LYS A 36 9.35 -4.20 3.69
N VAL A 37 8.34 -3.45 4.14
CA VAL A 37 6.92 -3.82 3.93
C VAL A 37 6.08 -2.62 3.50
N MET A 38 6.43 -2.02 2.35
CA MET A 38 5.82 -0.81 1.81
C MET A 38 4.28 -0.75 1.88
N TYR A 39 3.56 -1.79 1.44
CA TYR A 39 2.08 -1.79 1.55
C TYR A 39 1.62 -1.72 3.00
N ARG A 40 2.27 -2.46 3.89
CA ARG A 40 1.96 -2.41 5.32
C ARG A 40 2.25 -1.03 5.90
N GLN A 41 3.28 -0.33 5.43
CA GLN A 41 3.53 1.05 5.85
C GLN A 41 2.36 1.97 5.45
N VAL A 42 1.90 1.87 4.21
CA VAL A 42 0.72 2.61 3.74
C VAL A 42 -0.51 2.27 4.59
N LEU A 43 -0.76 0.99 4.88
CA LEU A 43 -1.85 0.54 5.78
C LEU A 43 -1.72 1.13 7.20
N ASP A 44 -0.51 1.09 7.77
CA ASP A 44 -0.24 1.59 9.12
C ASP A 44 -0.40 3.11 9.19
N LEU A 45 -0.11 3.84 8.10
CA LEU A 45 -0.36 5.27 7.98
C LEU A 45 -1.86 5.56 7.90
N TYR A 46 -2.63 4.77 7.14
CA TYR A 46 -4.08 4.91 7.12
C TYR A 46 -4.73 4.69 8.47
N ALA A 47 -4.18 3.77 9.27
CA ALA A 47 -4.65 3.53 10.62
C ALA A 47 -4.44 4.71 11.57
N THR A 48 -3.74 5.79 11.15
CA THR A 48 -3.65 7.04 11.92
C THR A 48 -4.79 8.02 11.62
N SER A 49 -5.68 7.70 10.69
CA SER A 49 -6.87 8.52 10.39
C SER A 49 -7.83 8.52 11.58
N ILE A 50 -8.53 9.64 11.80
CA ILE A 50 -9.46 9.80 12.93
C ILE A 50 -10.64 8.82 12.83
N ASP A 51 -11.14 8.60 11.63
CA ASP A 51 -12.30 7.78 11.32
C ASP A 51 -11.94 6.32 11.00
N TYR A 52 -10.70 5.89 11.27
CA TYR A 52 -10.28 4.53 10.97
C TYR A 52 -10.96 3.49 11.86
N ASP A 53 -11.65 2.54 11.24
CA ASP A 53 -12.13 1.31 11.88
C ASP A 53 -11.57 0.09 11.12
N PRO A 54 -10.72 -0.76 11.74
CA PRO A 54 -10.14 -1.93 11.09
C PRO A 54 -11.16 -3.00 10.67
N LYS A 55 -12.39 -2.95 11.21
CA LYS A 55 -13.46 -3.91 10.92
C LYS A 55 -14.50 -3.37 9.92
N SER A 56 -14.39 -2.10 9.55
CA SER A 56 -15.34 -1.49 8.62
C SER A 56 -15.11 -2.01 7.20
N ARG A 57 -16.20 -2.16 6.44
CA ARG A 57 -16.12 -2.57 5.03
C ARG A 57 -15.42 -1.50 4.20
N GLU A 58 -15.62 -0.26 4.61
CA GLU A 58 -15.01 0.96 4.10
C GLU A 58 -13.49 0.82 4.15
N SER A 59 -12.90 0.52 5.31
CA SER A 59 -11.44 0.32 5.44
C SER A 59 -10.88 -0.78 4.54
N VAL A 60 -11.60 -1.90 4.39
CA VAL A 60 -11.15 -3.00 3.51
C VAL A 60 -11.23 -2.61 2.04
N ALA A 61 -12.33 -2.00 1.61
CA ALA A 61 -12.50 -1.54 0.22
C ALA A 61 -11.45 -0.48 -0.12
N PHE A 62 -11.20 0.40 0.83
CA PHE A 62 -10.24 1.47 0.77
C PHE A 62 -8.81 0.98 0.52
N PHE A 63 -8.37 -0.07 1.23
CA PHE A 63 -7.04 -0.64 1.03
C PHE A 63 -6.83 -1.18 -0.38
N LYS A 64 -7.86 -1.83 -0.95
CA LYS A 64 -7.82 -2.30 -2.33
C LYS A 64 -7.70 -1.14 -3.32
N ILE A 65 -8.43 -0.06 -3.09
CA ILE A 65 -8.37 1.15 -3.95
C ILE A 65 -6.95 1.71 -3.98
N VAL A 66 -6.32 1.88 -2.81
CA VAL A 66 -4.98 2.47 -2.72
C VAL A 66 -3.92 1.56 -3.33
N GLN A 67 -3.97 0.26 -3.01
CA GLN A 67 -3.05 -0.70 -3.58
C GLN A 67 -3.09 -0.68 -5.12
N ASN A 68 -4.30 -0.66 -5.69
CA ASN A 68 -4.47 -0.62 -7.14
C ASN A 68 -4.00 0.69 -7.76
N LYS A 69 -4.25 1.83 -7.11
CA LYS A 69 -3.72 3.13 -7.55
C LYS A 69 -2.20 3.14 -7.57
N LEU A 70 -1.56 2.60 -6.54
CA LEU A 70 -0.10 2.54 -6.44
C LEU A 70 0.52 1.62 -7.51
N HIS A 71 -0.05 0.42 -7.72
CA HIS A 71 0.37 -0.48 -8.80
C HIS A 71 0.22 0.17 -10.17
N TYR A 72 -0.97 0.70 -10.44
CA TYR A 72 -1.26 1.29 -11.73
C TYR A 72 -0.39 2.52 -12.03
N ALA A 73 -0.06 3.31 -11.00
CA ALA A 73 0.88 4.40 -11.15
C ALA A 73 2.31 3.94 -11.43
N ALA A 74 2.77 2.86 -10.81
CA ALA A 74 4.15 2.40 -10.99
C ALA A 74 4.41 1.75 -12.35
N HIS A 75 3.41 1.04 -12.91
CA HIS A 75 3.62 0.21 -14.10
C HIS A 75 2.42 0.13 -15.06
N GLY A 76 1.29 0.78 -14.76
CA GLY A 76 0.14 0.86 -15.67
C GLY A 76 -0.81 -0.35 -15.66
N HIS A 77 -0.67 -1.25 -14.69
CA HIS A 77 -1.52 -2.44 -14.54
C HIS A 77 -2.10 -2.51 -13.12
N MET A 78 -3.24 -3.15 -12.96
CA MET A 78 -3.78 -3.53 -11.64
C MET A 78 -2.94 -4.66 -11.04
N ALA A 79 -3.00 -4.86 -9.72
CA ALA A 79 -2.22 -5.90 -9.05
C ALA A 79 -2.50 -7.30 -9.64
N GLU A 80 -3.77 -7.61 -9.88
CA GLU A 80 -4.23 -8.87 -10.47
C GLU A 80 -3.72 -9.07 -11.90
N GLU A 81 -3.66 -8.00 -12.70
CA GLU A 81 -3.18 -8.04 -14.08
C GLU A 81 -1.67 -8.35 -14.13
N VAL A 82 -0.88 -7.75 -13.23
CA VAL A 82 0.55 -8.06 -13.11
C VAL A 82 0.77 -9.54 -12.81
N ILE A 83 0.06 -10.09 -11.83
CA ILE A 83 0.19 -11.50 -11.45
C ILE A 83 -0.17 -12.39 -12.65
N TYR A 84 -1.29 -12.11 -13.30
CA TYR A 84 -1.79 -12.91 -14.40
C TYR A 84 -0.85 -12.89 -15.62
N GLU A 85 -0.33 -11.72 -15.97
CA GLU A 85 0.53 -11.52 -17.13
C GLU A 85 1.96 -12.03 -16.90
N ARG A 86 2.49 -11.92 -15.67
CA ARG A 86 3.91 -12.17 -15.39
C ARG A 86 4.21 -13.51 -14.72
N ALA A 87 3.21 -14.20 -14.17
CA ALA A 87 3.41 -15.56 -13.69
C ALA A 87 3.60 -16.51 -14.89
N ASP A 88 4.80 -17.07 -15.01
CA ASP A 88 5.22 -17.93 -16.12
C ASP A 88 6.28 -18.95 -15.68
N ALA A 89 5.93 -20.24 -15.64
CA ALA A 89 6.81 -21.33 -15.21
C ALA A 89 8.07 -21.51 -16.08
N SER A 90 8.09 -20.95 -17.30
CA SER A 90 9.26 -21.02 -18.18
C SER A 90 10.37 -20.03 -17.80
N GLN A 91 10.05 -19.02 -16.99
CA GLN A 91 10.99 -18.02 -16.52
C GLN A 91 11.70 -18.46 -15.23
N PRO A 92 12.92 -17.97 -14.96
CA PRO A 92 13.56 -18.13 -13.66
C PRO A 92 12.62 -17.68 -12.54
N PHE A 93 12.47 -18.52 -11.50
CA PHE A 93 11.58 -18.26 -10.37
C PHE A 93 10.15 -17.89 -10.76
N MET A 94 9.68 -18.41 -11.89
CA MET A 94 8.37 -18.13 -12.48
C MET A 94 8.10 -16.66 -12.83
N GLY A 95 9.15 -15.87 -13.04
CA GLY A 95 9.06 -14.43 -13.29
C GLY A 95 9.09 -13.56 -12.03
N LEU A 96 9.14 -14.13 -10.83
CA LEU A 96 9.32 -13.37 -9.60
C LEU A 96 10.71 -12.75 -9.53
N GLN A 97 10.77 -11.46 -9.25
CA GLN A 97 11.96 -10.66 -9.01
C GLN A 97 12.35 -10.61 -7.52
N SER A 98 11.38 -10.78 -6.61
CA SER A 98 11.64 -10.79 -5.17
C SER A 98 10.75 -11.78 -4.40
N PHE A 99 11.34 -12.52 -3.47
CA PHE A 99 10.64 -13.43 -2.55
C PHE A 99 11.53 -13.76 -1.35
N SER A 100 10.94 -14.34 -0.30
CA SER A 100 11.70 -14.76 0.88
C SER A 100 12.15 -16.22 0.74
N GLY A 101 13.45 -16.48 0.92
CA GLY A 101 14.02 -17.83 0.88
C GLY A 101 14.72 -18.15 -0.43
N ASP A 102 15.08 -19.42 -0.63
CA ASP A 102 15.87 -19.86 -1.80
C ASP A 102 15.01 -20.09 -3.04
N PHE A 103 13.71 -20.38 -2.86
CA PHE A 103 12.74 -20.62 -3.94
C PHE A 103 11.39 -19.95 -3.62
N PRO A 104 10.63 -19.51 -4.65
CA PRO A 104 9.28 -19.00 -4.46
C PRO A 104 8.38 -20.00 -3.75
N ALA A 105 7.61 -19.54 -2.77
CA ALA A 105 6.52 -20.31 -2.18
C ALA A 105 5.17 -19.90 -2.78
N LEU A 106 4.14 -20.74 -2.58
CA LEU A 106 2.77 -20.45 -3.04
C LEU A 106 2.20 -19.12 -2.54
N LYS A 107 2.69 -18.61 -1.40
CA LYS A 107 2.29 -17.28 -0.90
C LYS A 107 2.87 -16.15 -1.77
N ASP A 108 4.05 -16.36 -2.36
CA ASP A 108 4.82 -15.32 -3.04
C ASP A 108 4.25 -15.03 -4.43
N ILE A 109 3.70 -16.04 -5.12
CA ILE A 109 3.06 -15.88 -6.43
C ILE A 109 1.76 -15.06 -6.39
N SER A 110 1.19 -14.89 -5.19
CA SER A 110 -0.03 -14.09 -4.99
C SER A 110 0.24 -12.61 -4.76
N ILE A 111 1.52 -12.20 -4.74
CA ILE A 111 1.94 -10.84 -4.40
C ILE A 111 2.45 -10.16 -5.67
N ALA A 112 1.65 -9.25 -6.23
CA ALA A 112 2.00 -8.52 -7.46
C ALA A 112 3.36 -7.79 -7.39
N LYS A 113 3.70 -7.23 -6.21
CA LYS A 113 5.02 -6.59 -5.97
C LYS A 113 6.19 -7.49 -6.33
N ASN A 114 6.05 -8.80 -6.09
CA ASN A 114 7.13 -9.75 -6.30
C ASN A 114 7.50 -9.91 -7.77
N TYR A 115 6.66 -9.45 -8.70
CA TYR A 115 6.87 -9.47 -10.14
C TYR A 115 7.35 -8.14 -10.72
N LEU A 116 7.59 -7.13 -9.87
CA LEU A 116 8.02 -5.81 -10.31
C LEU A 116 9.54 -5.76 -10.47
N ASP A 117 10.00 -5.10 -11.52
CA ASP A 117 11.42 -4.83 -11.73
C ASP A 117 11.93 -3.69 -10.83
N ASP A 118 13.25 -3.45 -10.86
CA ASP A 118 13.91 -2.44 -10.04
C ASP A 118 13.43 -1.01 -10.33
N GLU A 119 13.06 -0.70 -11.58
CA GLU A 119 12.58 0.63 -11.98
C GLU A 119 11.16 0.87 -11.47
N GLU A 120 10.27 -0.11 -11.68
CA GLU A 120 8.89 -0.10 -11.18
C GLU A 120 8.85 -0.03 -9.66
N LEU A 121 9.70 -0.82 -8.97
CA LEU A 121 9.85 -0.76 -7.52
C LEU A 121 10.34 0.60 -7.05
N LYS A 122 11.28 1.22 -7.77
CA LYS A 122 11.80 2.55 -7.43
C LYS A 122 10.75 3.64 -7.60
N ILE A 123 9.97 3.62 -8.68
CA ILE A 123 8.84 4.55 -8.88
C ILE A 123 7.83 4.38 -7.74
N LEU A 124 7.43 3.14 -7.48
CA LEU A 124 6.49 2.80 -6.43
C LEU A 124 6.94 3.29 -5.04
N ASN A 125 8.22 3.07 -4.70
CA ASN A 125 8.81 3.55 -3.45
C ASN A 125 8.81 5.09 -3.36
N ASN A 126 9.08 5.80 -4.46
CA ASN A 126 9.07 7.26 -4.49
C ASN A 126 7.67 7.84 -4.30
N ILE A 127 6.65 7.23 -4.91
CA ILE A 127 5.24 7.62 -4.71
C ILE A 127 4.87 7.46 -3.24
N VAL A 128 5.22 6.32 -2.64
CA VAL A 128 4.96 6.07 -1.21
C VAL A 128 5.73 7.06 -0.33
N SER A 129 6.98 7.39 -0.66
CA SER A 129 7.74 8.41 0.07
C SER A 129 7.03 9.77 0.07
N GLY A 130 6.60 10.25 -1.10
CA GLY A 130 5.87 11.52 -1.22
C GLY A 130 4.55 11.51 -0.43
N TYR A 131 3.90 10.34 -0.38
CA TYR A 131 2.71 10.13 0.42
C TYR A 131 2.94 10.27 1.93
N PHE A 132 4.06 9.74 2.42
CA PHE A 132 4.51 9.92 3.82
C PHE A 132 4.91 11.37 4.12
N ASP A 133 5.63 12.04 3.21
CA ASP A 133 6.03 13.44 3.38
C ASP A 133 4.81 14.34 3.60
N PHE A 134 3.74 14.11 2.86
CA PHE A 134 2.48 14.82 3.07
C PHE A 134 1.88 14.57 4.44
N ALA A 135 1.80 13.31 4.88
CA ALA A 135 1.25 12.97 6.18
C ALA A 135 2.02 13.63 7.34
N GLU A 136 3.36 13.63 7.26
CA GLU A 136 4.22 14.32 8.22
C GLU A 136 3.92 15.83 8.25
N VAL A 137 3.77 16.48 7.09
CA VAL A 137 3.42 17.91 7.00
C VAL A 137 2.07 18.20 7.64
N GLN A 138 1.05 17.35 7.44
CA GLN A 138 -0.26 17.55 8.06
C GLN A 138 -0.19 17.42 9.58
N ALA A 139 0.54 16.42 10.09
CA ALA A 139 0.79 16.25 11.52
C ALA A 139 1.53 17.46 12.12
N MET A 140 2.57 17.97 11.44
CA MET A 140 3.31 19.17 11.87
C MET A 140 2.45 20.43 11.89
N ARG A 141 1.48 20.53 10.98
CA ARG A 141 0.52 21.65 10.90
C ARG A 141 -0.66 21.49 11.85
N HIS A 142 -0.68 20.45 12.66
CA HIS A 142 -1.80 20.11 13.53
C HIS A 142 -3.13 19.98 12.76
N LYS A 143 -3.06 19.48 11.52
CA LYS A 143 -4.25 19.24 10.70
C LYS A 143 -4.71 17.79 10.92
N PRO A 144 -5.93 17.57 11.42
CA PRO A 144 -6.50 16.23 11.52
C PRO A 144 -6.70 15.64 10.12
N MET A 145 -6.50 14.32 10.01
CA MET A 145 -6.62 13.58 8.76
C MET A 145 -7.67 12.48 8.88
N TYR A 146 -8.53 12.39 7.87
CA TYR A 146 -9.52 11.34 7.69
C TYR A 146 -9.10 10.42 6.54
N MET A 147 -9.68 9.22 6.47
CA MET A 147 -9.37 8.25 5.42
C MET A 147 -9.55 8.85 4.02
N LEU A 148 -10.59 9.67 3.81
CA LEU A 148 -10.86 10.30 2.51
C LEU A 148 -9.78 11.33 2.12
N ASP A 149 -9.32 12.17 3.05
CA ASP A 149 -8.27 13.18 2.78
C ASP A 149 -7.02 12.52 2.19
N TYR A 150 -6.70 11.36 2.73
CA TYR A 150 -5.58 10.56 2.34
C TYR A 150 -5.73 9.92 0.93
N VAL A 151 -6.94 9.64 0.45
CA VAL A 151 -7.19 9.23 -0.96
C VAL A 151 -7.04 10.41 -1.88
N GLU A 152 -7.69 11.51 -1.54
CA GLU A 152 -7.66 12.72 -2.35
C GLU A 152 -6.22 13.19 -2.54
N HIS A 153 -5.40 13.09 -1.50
CA HIS A 153 -3.98 13.41 -1.61
C HIS A 153 -3.24 12.44 -2.54
N LEU A 154 -3.45 11.13 -2.41
CA LEU A 154 -2.83 10.16 -3.31
C LEU A 154 -3.25 10.43 -4.77
N ASP A 155 -4.53 10.72 -5.02
CA ASP A 155 -5.04 11.04 -6.35
C ASP A 155 -4.41 12.31 -6.92
N ASN A 156 -4.21 13.32 -6.10
CA ASN A 156 -3.53 14.54 -6.51
C ASN A 156 -2.06 14.30 -6.77
N LEU A 157 -1.37 13.53 -5.93
CA LEU A 157 0.02 13.15 -6.12
C LEU A 157 0.21 12.47 -7.48
N LEU A 158 -0.57 11.43 -7.76
CA LEU A 158 -0.53 10.68 -9.01
C LEU A 158 -0.83 11.55 -10.24
N LYS A 159 -1.79 12.47 -10.15
CA LYS A 159 -2.08 13.43 -11.23
C LYS A 159 -0.91 14.37 -11.48
N THR A 160 -0.27 14.86 -10.42
CA THR A 160 0.83 15.85 -10.54
C THR A 160 2.13 15.26 -11.03
N THR A 161 2.37 13.96 -10.80
CA THR A 161 3.56 13.25 -11.29
C THR A 161 3.43 12.82 -12.75
N GLY A 162 2.27 13.05 -13.38
CA GLY A 162 2.01 12.64 -14.77
C GLY A 162 1.75 11.13 -14.92
N GLU A 163 1.56 10.42 -13.81
CA GLU A 163 1.32 8.99 -13.82
C GLU A 163 -0.05 8.68 -14.40
N LYS A 164 -0.16 7.49 -15.01
CA LYS A 164 -1.46 7.02 -15.52
C LYS A 164 -2.40 6.87 -14.32
N VAL A 165 -3.56 7.51 -14.39
CA VAL A 165 -4.63 7.33 -13.39
C VAL A 165 -5.52 6.18 -13.84
N VAL A 166 -5.88 5.28 -12.92
CA VAL A 166 -6.76 4.13 -13.18
C VAL A 166 -8.00 4.58 -13.95
N GLN A 167 -8.20 4.06 -15.18
CA GLN A 167 -9.31 4.46 -16.07
C GLN A 167 -10.56 3.56 -15.99
N GLY A 168 -10.62 2.61 -15.05
CA GLY A 168 -11.77 1.72 -14.92
C GLY A 168 -11.52 0.57 -13.95
N ALA A 169 -12.44 -0.39 -13.91
CA ALA A 169 -12.19 -1.67 -13.25
C ALA A 169 -11.21 -2.49 -14.11
N GLY A 170 -10.23 -3.14 -13.47
CA GLY A 170 -9.28 -4.03 -14.15
C GLY A 170 -9.99 -5.14 -14.93
N THR A 171 -9.29 -5.69 -15.91
CA THR A 171 -9.83 -6.74 -16.81
C THR A 171 -9.75 -8.14 -16.20
N ILE A 172 -8.85 -8.33 -15.24
CA ILE A 172 -8.59 -9.61 -14.59
C ILE A 172 -9.12 -9.60 -13.16
N SER A 173 -9.92 -10.60 -12.82
CA SER A 173 -10.38 -10.79 -11.44
C SER A 173 -9.29 -11.43 -10.57
N HIS A 174 -9.39 -11.22 -9.26
CA HIS A 174 -8.49 -11.84 -8.29
C HIS A 174 -8.46 -13.37 -8.41
N ALA A 175 -9.63 -14.00 -8.62
CA ALA A 175 -9.71 -15.46 -8.78
C ALA A 175 -8.93 -15.93 -10.02
N GLN A 176 -9.08 -15.24 -11.16
CA GLN A 176 -8.35 -15.58 -12.39
C GLN A 176 -6.84 -15.42 -12.24
N ALA A 177 -6.39 -14.33 -11.60
CA ALA A 177 -4.97 -14.09 -11.35
C ALA A 177 -4.34 -15.20 -10.49
N ILE A 178 -5.01 -15.58 -9.39
CA ILE A 178 -4.52 -16.62 -8.48
C ILE A 178 -4.58 -18.01 -9.14
N GLU A 179 -5.64 -18.31 -9.89
CA GLU A 179 -5.76 -19.57 -10.63
C GLU A 179 -4.60 -19.71 -11.63
N LYS A 180 -4.38 -18.71 -12.48
CA LYS A 180 -3.27 -18.70 -13.45
C LYS A 180 -1.91 -18.86 -12.76
N ALA A 181 -1.63 -18.07 -11.72
CA ALA A 181 -0.35 -18.15 -11.01
C ALA A 181 -0.14 -19.53 -10.35
N THR A 182 -1.20 -20.10 -9.77
CA THR A 182 -1.15 -21.43 -9.15
C THR A 182 -0.92 -22.53 -10.19
N GLU A 183 -1.50 -22.42 -11.38
CA GLU A 183 -1.25 -23.36 -12.48
C GLU A 183 0.21 -23.32 -12.93
N GLU A 184 0.79 -22.13 -13.10
CA GLU A 184 2.22 -22.00 -13.41
C GLU A 184 3.09 -22.56 -12.28
N TYR A 185 2.71 -22.34 -11.02
CA TYR A 185 3.46 -22.85 -9.87
C TYR A 185 3.51 -24.37 -9.84
N ARG A 186 2.47 -25.04 -10.32
CA ARG A 186 2.44 -26.51 -10.42
C ARG A 186 3.28 -27.05 -11.57
N LYS A 187 3.59 -26.24 -12.58
CA LYS A 187 4.42 -26.62 -13.74
C LYS A 187 5.91 -26.46 -13.45
N TYR A 188 6.27 -25.44 -12.67
CA TYR A 188 7.62 -25.09 -12.25
C TYR A 188 8.18 -26.09 -11.23
#